data_AF-A0A967Z8N5-F1
#
_entry.id   AF-A0A967Z8N5-F1
#
_cell.length_a   1.000
_cell.length_b   1.000
_cell.length_c   1.000
_cell.angle_alpha   90.00
_cell.angle_beta   90.00
_cell.angle_gamma   90.00
#
_symmetry.space_group_name_H-M   'P 1'
#
loop_
_entity.id
_entity.type
_entity.pdbx_description
1 polymer ?
#
loop_
_entity_poly.entity_id
_entity_poly.type
_entity_poly.pdbx_seq_one_letter_code
_entity_poly.pdbx_strand_id
1 'polypeptide(L)'
;MTHLTLILSSLLIVIGVVGYFGTGMVSVTALIPAFLGLPLLLLNLWARKAESPKTLIPVGAILSGLGFVGSMRGLFKLIAGSFSTAVLLQTVMFLICGIYMFVVIKYLYNAR
;
A
#
# COMPACT_ATOMS: atom_id res chain seq x y z
N MET A 1 16.77 -1.10 -0.76
CA MET A 1 15.48 -0.83 -0.11
C MET A 1 14.53 -0.03 -1.01
N THR A 2 15.00 1.07 -1.60
CA THR A 2 14.16 2.03 -2.32
C THR A 2 13.54 1.54 -3.62
N HIS A 3 14.17 0.61 -4.33
CA HIS A 3 13.57 0.02 -5.54
C HIS A 3 12.31 -0.81 -5.23
N LEU A 4 12.35 -1.63 -4.17
CA LEU A 4 11.20 -2.47 -3.79
C LEU A 4 10.03 -1.62 -3.30
N THR A 5 10.28 -0.63 -2.45
CA THR A 5 9.20 0.24 -1.95
C THR A 5 8.58 1.08 -3.06
N LEU A 6 9.37 1.58 -4.02
CA LEU A 6 8.86 2.25 -5.22
C LEU A 6 7.97 1.34 -6.07
N ILE A 7 8.39 0.09 -6.30
CA ILE A 7 7.60 -0.89 -7.06
C ILE A 7 6.28 -1.17 -6.34
N LEU A 8 6.31 -1.42 -5.03
CA LEU A 8 5.11 -1.72 -4.24
C LEU A 8 4.13 -0.54 -4.20
N SER A 9 4.61 0.69 -4.00
CA SER A 9 3.76 1.88 -4.06
C SER A 9 3.16 2.11 -5.44
N SER A 10 3.94 1.89 -6.50
CA SER A 10 3.45 1.98 -7.88
C SER A 10 2.40 0.93 -8.17
N LEU A 11 2.59 -0.30 -7.69
CA LEU A 11 1.65 -1.40 -7.84
C LEU A 11 0.30 -1.10 -7.15
N LEU A 12 0.33 -0.52 -5.95
CA LEU A 12 -0.87 -0.02 -5.25
C LEU A 12 -1.66 0.99 -6.10
N ILE A 13 -0.96 1.91 -6.77
CA ILE A 13 -1.59 2.90 -7.67
C ILE A 13 -2.22 2.20 -8.87
N VAL A 14 -1.45 1.33 -9.55
CA VAL A 14 -1.94 0.60 -10.72
C VAL A 14 -3.18 -0.22 -10.38
N ILE A 15 -3.17 -0.94 -9.25
CA ILE A 15 -4.31 -1.77 -8.83
C ILE A 15 -5.53 -0.94 -8.46
N GLY A 16 -5.36 0.21 -7.80
CA GLY A 16 -6.47 1.10 -7.51
C GLY A 16 -7.10 1.68 -8.78
N VAL A 17 -6.27 2.10 -9.75
CA VAL A 17 -6.73 2.64 -11.03
C VAL A 17 -7.41 1.56 -11.87
N VAL A 18 -6.74 0.41 -12.06
CA VAL A 18 -7.29 -0.73 -12.82
C VAL A 18 -8.55 -1.28 -12.15
N GLY A 19 -8.59 -1.35 -10.82
CA GLY A 19 -9.77 -1.77 -10.07
C GLY A 19 -10.96 -0.83 -10.27
N TYR A 20 -10.73 0.48 -10.34
CA TYR A 20 -11.78 1.46 -10.61
C TYR A 20 -12.34 1.35 -12.03
N PHE A 21 -11.47 1.32 -13.04
CA PHE A 21 -11.94 1.19 -14.43
C PHE A 21 -12.54 -0.19 -14.72
N GLY A 22 -11.97 -1.26 -14.16
CA GLY A 22 -12.46 -2.63 -14.32
C GLY A 22 -13.80 -2.90 -13.64
N THR A 23 -14.19 -2.09 -12.64
CA THR A 23 -15.53 -2.13 -12.04
C THR A 23 -16.53 -1.23 -12.76
N GLY A 24 -16.19 -0.67 -13.92
CA GLY A 24 -17.05 0.24 -14.66
C GLY A 24 -17.24 1.58 -13.95
N MET A 25 -16.30 1.98 -13.10
CA MET A 25 -16.34 3.22 -12.31
C MET A 25 -17.52 3.28 -11.32
N VAL A 26 -18.12 2.14 -11.00
CA VAL A 26 -19.30 2.04 -10.13
C VAL A 26 -18.99 2.41 -8.68
N SER A 27 -17.74 2.23 -8.23
CA SER A 27 -17.36 2.50 -6.84
C SER A 27 -16.05 3.26 -6.74
N VAL A 28 -16.13 4.53 -6.34
CA VAL A 28 -14.97 5.39 -6.04
C VAL A 28 -14.08 4.79 -4.93
N THR A 29 -14.64 3.94 -4.07
CA THR A 29 -13.88 3.23 -3.03
C THR A 29 -12.84 2.26 -3.61
N ALA A 30 -12.95 1.87 -4.88
CA ALA A 30 -11.91 1.09 -5.57
C ALA A 30 -10.60 1.86 -5.75
N LEU A 31 -10.60 3.21 -5.65
CA LEU A 31 -9.39 4.03 -5.70
C LEU A 31 -8.63 4.09 -4.36
N ILE A 32 -9.17 3.56 -3.25
CA ILE A 32 -8.48 3.60 -1.95
C ILE A 32 -7.02 3.09 -2.03
N PRO A 33 -6.71 1.98 -2.74
CA PRO A 33 -5.33 1.54 -2.94
C PRO A 33 -4.45 2.62 -3.61
N ALA A 34 -4.97 3.36 -4.59
CA ALA A 34 -4.24 4.43 -5.27
C ALA A 34 -4.05 5.67 -4.38
N PHE A 35 -5.07 6.03 -3.59
CA PHE A 35 -4.97 7.13 -2.62
C PHE A 35 -3.93 6.86 -1.53
N LEU A 36 -3.65 5.60 -1.20
CA LEU A 36 -2.55 5.24 -0.29
C LEU A 36 -1.22 5.05 -1.02
N GLY A 37 -1.24 4.47 -2.22
CA GLY A 37 -0.05 4.27 -3.04
C GLY A 37 0.63 5.57 -3.43
N LEU A 38 -0.14 6.63 -3.72
CA LEU A 38 0.41 7.91 -4.16
C LEU A 38 1.25 8.63 -3.08
N PRO A 39 0.76 8.85 -1.83
CA PRO A 39 1.59 9.38 -0.75
C PRO A 39 2.83 8.51 -0.46
N LEU A 40 2.69 7.18 -0.47
CA LEU A 40 3.82 6.27 -0.28
C LEU A 40 4.88 6.43 -1.38
N LEU A 41 4.45 6.55 -2.64
CA LEU A 41 5.35 6.78 -3.77
C LEU A 41 6.09 8.11 -3.62
N LEU A 42 5.38 9.18 -3.28
CA LEU A 42 5.97 10.51 -3.06
C LEU A 42 6.99 10.49 -1.92
N LEU A 43 6.66 9.86 -0.79
CA LEU A 43 7.58 9.70 0.33
C LEU A 43 8.84 8.93 -0.06
N ASN A 44 8.70 7.85 -0.85
CA ASN A 44 9.84 7.09 -1.34
C ASN A 44 10.73 7.91 -2.27
N LEU A 45 10.13 8.68 -3.18
CA LEU A 45 10.88 9.57 -4.08
C LEU A 45 11.61 10.68 -3.31
N TRP A 46 10.96 11.24 -2.28
CA TRP A 46 11.56 12.27 -1.44
C TRP A 46 12.68 11.70 -0.57
N ALA A 47 12.47 10.54 0.05
CA ALA A 47 13.49 9.85 0.85
C ALA A 47 14.75 9.49 0.04
N ARG A 48 14.66 9.31 -1.29
CA ARG A 48 15.83 9.13 -2.16
C ARG A 48 16.69 10.36 -2.31
N LYS A 49 16.09 11.55 -2.26
CA LYS A 49 16.76 12.84 -2.49
C LYS A 49 17.09 13.57 -1.19
N ALA A 50 16.50 13.16 -0.07
CA ALA A 50 16.70 13.81 1.21
C ALA A 50 18.07 13.49 1.79
N GLU A 51 18.77 14.52 2.28
CA GLU A 51 20.01 14.37 3.06
C GLU A 51 19.75 13.65 4.40
N SER A 52 18.51 13.71 4.92
CA SER A 52 18.09 13.10 6.18
C SER A 52 16.85 12.21 6.01
N PRO A 53 16.98 10.99 5.43
CA PRO A 53 15.85 10.08 5.22
C PRO A 53 15.23 9.52 6.52
N LYS A 54 15.87 9.77 7.67
CA LYS A 54 15.47 9.23 8.99
C LYS A 54 14.05 9.59 9.41
N THR A 55 13.52 10.73 8.97
CA THR A 55 12.15 11.17 9.30
C THR A 55 11.10 10.64 8.32
N LEU A 56 11.47 10.46 7.04
CA LEU A 56 10.52 10.09 5.97
C LEU A 56 10.22 8.58 5.95
N ILE A 57 11.20 7.76 6.31
CA ILE A 57 11.07 6.29 6.29
C ILE A 57 10.04 5.77 7.31
N PRO A 58 10.01 6.23 8.58
CA PRO A 58 8.97 5.84 9.53
C PRO A 58 7.56 6.28 9.12
N VAL A 59 7.41 7.43 8.47
CA VAL A 59 6.10 7.90 7.96
C VAL A 59 5.54 6.91 6.94
N GLY A 60 6.39 6.40 6.04
CA GLY A 60 6.01 5.34 5.12
C GLY A 60 5.54 4.06 5.83
N ALA A 61 6.20 3.66 6.92
CA ALA A 61 5.78 2.51 7.73
C ALA A 61 4.38 2.74 8.32
N ILE A 62 4.14 3.91 8.92
CA ILE A 62 2.85 4.27 9.54
C ILE A 62 1.73 4.25 8.50
N LEU A 63 1.92 4.88 7.34
CA LEU A 63 0.91 4.91 6.28
C LEU A 63 0.61 3.51 5.74
N SER A 64 1.64 2.68 5.52
CA SER A 64 1.45 1.29 5.10
C SER A 64 0.74 0.45 6.16
N GLY A 65 1.01 0.71 7.45
CA GLY A 65 0.30 0.06 8.56
C GLY A 65 -1.17 0.45 8.63
N LEU A 66 -1.51 1.72 8.42
CA LEU A 66 -2.90 2.17 8.33
C LEU A 66 -3.62 1.50 7.15
N GLY A 67 -2.95 1.40 5.99
CA GLY A 67 -3.47 0.67 4.84
C GLY A 67 -3.69 -0.82 5.14
N PHE A 68 -2.74 -1.47 5.84
CA PHE A 68 -2.84 -2.87 6.25
C PHE A 68 -4.04 -3.10 7.19
N VAL A 69 -4.18 -2.31 8.25
CA VAL A 69 -5.30 -2.42 9.18
C VAL A 69 -6.64 -2.11 8.49
N GLY A 70 -6.68 -1.07 7.65
CA GLY A 70 -7.88 -0.67 6.91
C GLY A 70 -8.36 -1.72 5.90
N SER A 71 -7.44 -2.49 5.32
CA SER A 71 -7.74 -3.55 4.34
C SER A 71 -7.96 -4.93 4.95
N MET A 72 -7.69 -5.10 6.23
CA MET A 72 -7.86 -6.37 6.97
C MET A 72 -9.31 -6.90 6.93
N ARG A 73 -10.30 -6.00 6.82
CA ARG A 73 -11.71 -6.36 6.62
C ARG A 73 -11.94 -7.19 5.35
N GLY A 74 -11.20 -6.91 4.28
CA GLY A 74 -11.27 -7.66 3.03
C GLY A 74 -10.79 -9.09 3.21
N LEU A 75 -9.68 -9.29 3.92
CA LEU A 75 -9.16 -10.62 4.21
C LEU A 75 -10.18 -11.48 5.00
N PHE A 76 -10.77 -10.93 6.06
CA PHE A 76 -11.79 -11.66 6.83
C PHE A 76 -13.02 -12.02 5.99
N LYS A 77 -13.45 -11.08 5.14
CA LYS A 77 -14.56 -11.31 4.20
C LYS A 77 -14.24 -12.39 3.17
N LEU A 78 -13.00 -12.47 2.70
CA LEU A 78 -12.56 -13.50 1.77
C LEU A 78 -12.57 -14.88 2.45
N ILE A 79 -12.08 -14.98 3.69
CA ILE A 79 -12.09 -16.22 4.48
C ILE A 79 -13.53 -16.66 4.80
N ALA A 80 -14.44 -15.70 5.03
CA ALA A 80 -15.86 -15.97 5.20
C ALA A 80 -16.60 -16.39 3.90
N GLY A 81 -15.88 -16.55 2.78
CA GLY A 81 -16.44 -17.02 1.51
C GLY A 81 -17.12 -15.94 0.67
N SER A 82 -16.95 -14.65 0.98
CA SER A 82 -17.50 -13.57 0.16
C SER A 82 -16.51 -13.15 -0.93
N PHE A 83 -16.85 -13.48 -2.17
CA PHE A 83 -16.04 -13.15 -3.34
C PHE A 83 -16.68 -11.98 -4.09
N SER A 84 -16.24 -10.77 -3.74
CA SER A 84 -16.59 -9.56 -4.50
C SER A 84 -15.31 -8.87 -4.96
N THR A 85 -15.40 -8.08 -6.03
CA THR A 85 -14.25 -7.33 -6.55
C THR A 85 -13.65 -6.40 -5.48
N ALA A 86 -14.49 -5.80 -4.63
CA ALA A 86 -14.05 -4.99 -3.51
C ALA A 86 -13.26 -5.80 -2.47
N VAL A 87 -13.70 -7.03 -2.18
CA VAL A 87 -12.99 -7.94 -1.27
C VAL A 87 -11.63 -8.35 -1.86
N LEU A 88 -11.58 -8.69 -3.15
CA LEU A 88 -10.31 -8.99 -3.82
C LEU A 88 -9.34 -7.80 -3.76
N LEU A 89 -9.80 -6.59 -4.12
CA LEU A 89 -8.97 -5.38 -4.08
C LEU A 89 -8.45 -5.08 -2.68
N GLN A 90 -9.29 -5.26 -1.65
CA GLN A 90 -8.86 -5.09 -0.25
C GLN A 90 -7.85 -6.16 0.15
N THR A 91 -8.04 -7.43 -0.20
CA THR A 91 -7.06 -8.47 0.11
C THR A 91 -5.72 -8.23 -0.57
N VAL A 92 -5.73 -7.81 -1.83
CA VAL A 92 -4.48 -7.48 -2.55
C VAL A 92 -3.79 -6.28 -1.91
N MET A 93 -4.54 -5.23 -1.58
CA MET A 93 -4.03 -4.07 -0.84
C MET A 93 -3.42 -4.48 0.50
N PHE A 94 -4.06 -5.38 1.24
CA PHE A 94 -3.56 -5.92 2.51
C PHE A 94 -2.19 -6.58 2.34
N LEU A 95 -2.03 -7.44 1.32
CA LEU A 95 -0.76 -8.10 1.05
C LEU A 95 0.34 -7.11 0.69
N ILE A 96 0.06 -6.15 -0.20
CA ILE A 96 1.07 -5.17 -0.64
C ILE A 96 1.47 -4.25 0.52
N CYS A 97 0.50 -3.74 1.30
CA CYS A 97 0.78 -2.93 2.48
C CYS A 97 1.58 -3.69 3.54
N GLY A 98 1.28 -4.97 3.77
CA GLY A 98 2.01 -5.83 4.71
C GLY A 98 3.46 -6.06 4.27
N ILE A 99 3.69 -6.39 2.99
CA ILE A 99 5.03 -6.56 2.42
C ILE A 99 5.81 -5.23 2.52
N TYR A 100 5.18 -4.11 2.15
CA TYR A 100 5.79 -2.79 2.24
C TYR A 100 6.24 -2.48 3.68
N MET A 101 5.32 -2.64 4.64
CA MET A 101 5.59 -2.41 6.05
C MET A 101 6.74 -3.28 6.56
N PHE A 102 6.76 -4.56 6.20
CA PHE A 102 7.85 -5.49 6.57
C PHE A 102 9.21 -5.04 6.02
N VAL A 103 9.26 -4.64 4.74
CA VAL A 103 10.49 -4.14 4.10
C VAL A 103 10.99 -2.88 4.80
N VAL A 104 10.08 -1.98 5.19
CA VAL A 104 10.43 -0.74 5.92
C VAL A 104 10.95 -1.03 7.33
N ILE A 105 10.28 -1.90 8.09
CA ILE A 105 10.72 -2.25 9.44
C ILE A 105 12.08 -2.95 9.41
N LYS A 106 12.27 -3.91 8.48
CA LYS A 106 13.55 -4.61 8.33
C LYS A 106 14.70 -3.63 8.03
N TYR A 107 14.45 -2.63 7.19
CA TYR A 107 15.44 -1.59 6.93
C TYR A 107 15.74 -0.76 8.16
N LEU A 108 14.72 -0.32 8.91
CA LEU A 108 14.91 0.47 10.13
C LEU A 108 15.71 -0.30 11.19
N TYR A 109 15.49 -1.61 11.31
CA TYR A 109 16.25 -2.46 12.22
C TYR A 109 17.71 -2.63 11.79
N ASN A 110 17.97 -2.83 10.49
CA ASN A 110 19.31 -3.05 9.95
C ASN A 110 20.12 -1.75 9.75
N ALA A 111 19.47 -0.58 9.83
CA ALA A 111 20.12 0.73 9.75
C ALA A 111 20.55 1.27 11.13
N ARG A 112 20.34 0.49 12.18
CA ARG A 112 20.73 0.77 13.57
C ARG A 112 22.06 0.10 13.88
#